data_AF-A0A246FGF2-F1
#
_entry.id   AF-A0A246FGF2-F1
#
_cell.length_a   1.000
_cell.length_b   1.000
_cell.length_c   1.000
_cell.angle_alpha   90.00
_cell.angle_beta   90.00
_cell.angle_gamma   90.00
#
_symmetry.space_group_name_H-M   'P 1'
#
loop_
_entity.id
_entity.type
_entity.pdbx_description
1 polymer ?
#
loop_
_entity_poly.entity_id
_entity_poly.type
_entity_poly.pdbx_seq_one_letter_code
_entity_poly.pdbx_strand_id
1 'polypeptide(L)'
;MTRKPTTRATQLGRRLGLLGLAALLLAAPACHSYRLPNPKGPPQPKVKKGTTPGNESADGRALDVEREAVKTQKNSYDKNGLLKKPKYKRRHLKHKDRNRKILGITLPF
;
A
#
# COMPACT_ATOMS: atom_id res chain seq x y z
N MET A 1 -62.99 26.33 28.41
CA MET A 1 -62.20 25.19 28.95
C MET A 1 -61.17 24.77 27.91
N THR A 2 -59.90 25.15 28.08
CA THR A 2 -58.81 24.86 27.13
C THR A 2 -58.18 23.51 27.47
N ARG A 3 -58.22 22.55 26.53
CA ARG A 3 -57.60 21.23 26.69
C ARG A 3 -56.09 21.34 26.42
N LYS A 4 -55.27 21.02 27.42
CA LYS A 4 -53.80 21.00 27.30
C LYS A 4 -53.36 19.87 26.36
N PRO A 5 -52.36 20.09 25.48
CA PRO A 5 -51.88 19.06 24.57
C PRO A 5 -51.11 17.98 25.33
N THR A 6 -51.37 16.74 24.94
CA THR A 6 -50.91 15.50 25.54
C THR A 6 -49.41 15.29 25.31
N THR A 7 -48.62 15.31 26.40
CA THR A 7 -47.15 15.18 26.45
C THR A 7 -46.61 13.79 26.06
N ARG A 8 -47.46 12.88 25.56
CA ARG A 8 -47.06 11.49 25.23
C ARG A 8 -46.35 11.37 23.88
N ALA A 9 -46.67 12.26 22.93
CA ALA A 9 -46.08 12.21 21.58
C ALA A 9 -44.58 12.52 21.58
N THR A 10 -44.12 13.43 22.45
CA THR A 10 -42.71 13.84 22.54
C THR A 10 -41.81 12.81 23.21
N GLN A 11 -42.36 11.89 24.01
CA GLN A 11 -41.57 10.83 24.66
C GLN A 11 -41.15 9.72 23.70
N LEU A 12 -42.01 9.38 22.73
CA LEU A 12 -41.70 8.35 21.73
C LEU A 12 -40.61 8.82 20.77
N GLY A 13 -40.67 10.06 20.29
CA GLY A 13 -39.62 10.65 19.46
C GLY A 13 -38.27 10.73 20.17
N ARG A 14 -38.26 11.06 21.47
CA ARG A 14 -37.02 11.10 22.27
C ARG A 14 -36.40 9.71 22.46
N ARG A 15 -37.22 8.67 22.64
CA ARG A 15 -36.74 7.27 22.75
C ARG A 15 -36.20 6.76 21.41
N LEU A 16 -36.88 7.05 20.31
CA LEU A 16 -36.42 6.71 18.96
C LEU A 16 -35.10 7.41 18.60
N GLY A 17 -34.95 8.69 18.96
CA GLY A 17 -33.69 9.42 18.79
C GLY A 17 -32.54 8.82 19.59
N LEU A 18 -32.78 8.43 20.84
CA LEU A 18 -31.78 7.77 21.68
C LEU A 18 -31.39 6.38 21.14
N LEU A 19 -32.36 5.61 20.64
CA LEU A 19 -32.10 4.31 20.01
C LEU A 19 -31.31 4.45 18.71
N GLY A 20 -31.63 5.46 17.88
CA GLY A 20 -30.87 5.76 16.66
C GLY A 20 -29.43 6.18 16.95
N LEU A 21 -29.23 7.02 17.96
CA LEU A 21 -27.88 7.44 18.38
C LEU A 21 -27.06 6.26 18.92
N ALA A 22 -27.67 5.40 19.76
CA ALA A 22 -27.02 4.20 20.27
C ALA A 22 -26.64 3.22 19.14
N ALA A 23 -27.51 3.02 18.16
CA ALA A 23 -27.23 2.19 16.99
C ALA A 23 -26.06 2.75 16.15
N LEU A 24 -25.98 4.08 15.97
CA LEU A 24 -24.89 4.73 15.26
C LEU A 24 -23.54 4.56 15.99
N LEU A 25 -23.54 4.65 17.33
CA LEU A 25 -22.35 4.46 18.16
C LEU A 25 -21.86 3.00 18.15
N LEU A 26 -22.76 2.01 18.09
CA LEU A 26 -22.39 0.60 17.96
C LEU A 26 -21.94 0.23 16.53
N ALA A 27 -22.48 0.90 15.52
CA ALA A 27 -22.11 0.68 14.12
C ALA A 27 -20.80 1.38 13.72
N ALA A 28 -20.26 2.26 14.59
CA ALA A 28 -18.94 2.82 14.38
C ALA A 28 -17.90 1.68 14.42
N PRO A 29 -17.05 1.54 13.39
CA PRO A 29 -16.01 0.52 13.39
C PRO A 29 -15.13 0.75 14.61
N ALA A 30 -15.03 -0.28 15.47
CA ALA A 30 -14.19 -0.23 16.66
C ALA A 30 -12.81 0.31 16.29
N CYS A 31 -12.49 1.48 16.83
CA CYS A 31 -11.18 2.11 16.72
C CYS A 31 -10.12 1.03 16.97
N HIS A 32 -9.36 0.70 15.93
CA HIS A 32 -8.37 -0.37 16.00
C HIS A 32 -7.47 -0.14 17.21
N SER A 33 -7.32 -1.17 18.06
CA SER A 33 -6.39 -1.10 19.18
C SER A 33 -5.03 -0.68 18.64
N TYR A 34 -4.57 0.51 19.03
CA TYR A 34 -3.30 1.04 18.54
C TYR A 34 -2.18 0.15 19.05
N ARG A 35 -1.68 -0.73 18.19
CA ARG A 35 -0.52 -1.56 18.49
C ARG A 35 0.71 -0.69 18.32
N LEU A 36 1.28 -0.26 19.44
CA LEU A 36 2.58 0.40 19.47
C LEU A 36 3.58 -0.51 18.72
N PRO A 37 4.26 -0.02 17.68
CA PRO A 37 5.27 -0.82 17.01
C PRO A 37 6.36 -1.17 18.03
N ASN A 38 6.82 -2.42 18.02
CA ASN A 38 7.95 -2.82 18.87
C ASN A 38 9.10 -1.82 18.66
N PRO A 39 9.65 -1.23 19.74
CA PRO A 39 10.75 -0.29 19.63
C PRO A 39 11.91 -1.02 18.95
N LYS A 40 12.22 -0.63 17.71
CA LYS A 40 13.39 -1.14 17.02
C LYS A 40 14.60 -0.57 17.74
N GLY A 41 15.50 -1.45 18.17
CA GLY A 41 16.82 -1.03 18.66
C GLY A 41 17.56 -0.19 17.62
N PRO A 42 18.62 0.52 18.02
CA PRO A 42 19.38 1.36 17.12
C PRO A 42 19.81 0.56 15.88
N PRO A 43 19.73 1.16 14.68
CA PRO A 43 20.09 0.48 13.45
C PRO A 43 21.55 0.04 13.53
N GLN A 44 21.79 -1.27 13.49
CA GLN A 44 23.14 -1.79 13.46
C GLN A 44 23.84 -1.35 12.17
N PRO A 45 25.09 -0.85 12.24
CA PRO A 45 25.83 -0.48 11.05
C PRO A 45 26.03 -1.71 10.16
N LYS A 46 25.61 -1.59 8.90
CA LYS A 46 25.81 -2.61 7.87
C LYS A 46 27.31 -2.72 7.59
N VAL A 47 27.98 -3.69 8.23
CA VAL A 47 29.34 -4.05 7.86
C VAL A 47 29.29 -4.65 6.45
N LYS A 48 29.76 -3.88 5.46
CA LYS A 48 29.99 -4.38 4.10
C LYS A 48 31.14 -5.36 4.15
N LYS A 49 30.86 -6.66 4.32
CA LYS A 49 31.86 -7.70 4.10
C LYS A 49 32.16 -7.77 2.61
N GLY A 50 33.44 -7.57 2.26
CA GLY A 50 34.01 -7.95 0.98
C GLY A 50 34.37 -6.78 0.07
N THR A 51 35.57 -6.24 0.28
CA THR A 51 36.41 -5.70 -0.79
C THR A 51 36.39 -6.69 -1.97
N THR A 52 36.04 -6.19 -3.14
CA THR A 52 36.06 -6.97 -4.39
C THR A 52 37.47 -7.48 -4.66
N PRO A 53 37.66 -8.70 -5.22
CA PRO A 53 38.98 -9.10 -5.70
C PRO A 53 39.47 -8.07 -6.74
N GLY A 54 40.72 -7.63 -6.58
CA GLY A 54 41.38 -6.68 -7.46
C GLY A 54 41.32 -7.15 -8.91
N ASN A 55 41.23 -6.21 -9.85
CA ASN A 55 41.35 -6.49 -11.28
C ASN A 55 42.83 -6.69 -11.62
N GLU A 56 43.42 -7.73 -11.04
CA GLU A 56 44.83 -8.06 -11.20
C GLU A 56 44.92 -9.17 -12.24
N SER A 57 45.63 -8.89 -13.34
CA SER A 57 46.05 -9.96 -14.26
C SER A 57 46.95 -10.95 -13.54
N ALA A 58 47.07 -12.18 -14.05
CA ALA A 58 47.97 -13.20 -13.48
C ALA A 58 49.44 -12.73 -13.36
N ASP A 59 49.82 -11.67 -14.09
CA ASP A 59 51.14 -11.01 -14.06
C ASP A 59 51.25 -9.87 -13.01
N GLY A 60 50.23 -9.65 -12.17
CA GLY A 60 50.23 -8.64 -11.10
C GLY A 60 50.08 -7.18 -11.56
N ARG A 61 49.75 -6.94 -12.83
CA ARG A 61 49.46 -5.59 -13.34
C ARG A 61 48.00 -5.21 -13.06
N ALA A 62 47.79 -4.04 -12.48
CA ALA A 62 46.47 -3.45 -12.29
C ALA A 62 45.90 -3.03 -13.66
N LEU A 63 44.79 -3.63 -14.06
CA LEU A 63 44.07 -3.23 -15.27
C LEU A 63 43.10 -2.10 -14.93
N ASP A 64 43.44 -0.88 -15.34
CA ASP A 64 42.55 0.31 -15.34
C ASP A 64 41.45 0.13 -16.40
N VAL A 65 40.55 -0.81 -16.16
CA VAL A 65 39.27 -0.87 -16.86
C VAL A 65 38.25 -0.19 -15.96
N GLU A 66 37.71 0.93 -16.39
CA GLU A 66 36.62 1.64 -15.73
C GLU A 66 35.46 0.67 -15.46
N ARG A 67 35.38 0.14 -14.22
CA ARG A 67 34.38 -0.85 -13.80
C ARG A 67 32.94 -0.29 -13.81
N GLU A 68 32.76 0.98 -14.13
CA GLU A 68 31.45 1.64 -14.19
C GLU A 68 30.71 1.37 -15.50
N ALA A 69 31.41 1.07 -16.60
CA ALA A 69 30.80 0.93 -17.92
C ALA A 69 30.16 -0.44 -18.21
N VAL A 70 30.43 -1.48 -17.39
CA VAL A 70 30.00 -2.87 -17.70
C VAL A 70 29.23 -3.48 -16.53
N LYS A 71 28.26 -2.75 -15.97
CA LYS A 71 27.16 -3.42 -15.26
C LYS A 71 26.23 -4.02 -16.31
N THR A 72 26.61 -5.17 -16.85
CA THR A 72 25.71 -5.95 -17.73
C THR A 72 24.41 -6.19 -16.97
N GLN A 73 23.32 -5.60 -17.45
CA GLN A 73 22.00 -5.75 -16.85
C GLN A 73 21.61 -7.23 -16.90
N LYS A 74 21.64 -7.91 -15.74
CA LYS A 74 21.28 -9.32 -15.62
C LYS A 74 19.78 -9.50 -15.86
N ASN A 75 19.43 -9.73 -17.12
CA ASN A 75 18.07 -10.03 -17.54
C ASN A 75 17.74 -11.49 -17.20
N SER A 76 16.65 -11.72 -16.47
CA SER A 76 16.11 -13.07 -16.22
C SER A 76 15.11 -13.41 -17.31
N TYR A 77 15.25 -14.58 -17.93
CA TYR A 77 14.35 -15.07 -18.97
C TYR A 77 13.46 -16.20 -18.44
N ASP A 78 12.26 -16.31 -18.98
CA ASP A 78 11.35 -17.44 -18.74
C ASP A 78 11.76 -18.64 -19.62
N LYS A 79 11.18 -19.83 -19.39
CA LYS A 79 11.54 -21.08 -20.10
C LYS A 79 11.40 -21.00 -21.64
N ASN A 80 10.57 -20.07 -22.11
CA ASN A 80 10.32 -19.82 -23.53
C ASN A 80 11.27 -18.76 -24.11
N GLY A 81 12.33 -18.36 -23.39
CA GLY A 81 13.30 -17.37 -23.84
C GLY A 81 12.81 -15.92 -23.82
N LEU A 82 11.62 -15.64 -23.28
CA LEU A 82 11.09 -14.28 -23.16
C LEU A 82 11.61 -13.59 -21.89
N LEU A 83 11.97 -12.31 -22.00
CA LEU A 83 12.38 -11.51 -20.86
C LEU A 83 11.29 -11.52 -19.78
N LYS A 84 11.62 -12.05 -18.61
CA LYS A 84 10.69 -12.15 -17.50
C LYS A 84 10.29 -10.75 -17.06
N LYS A 85 8.98 -10.47 -17.15
CA LYS A 85 8.45 -9.18 -16.70
C LYS A 85 8.74 -8.99 -15.20
N PRO A 86 9.16 -7.79 -14.77
CA PRO A 86 9.39 -7.52 -13.36
C PRO A 86 8.12 -7.79 -12.56
N LYS A 87 8.28 -8.35 -11.36
CA LYS A 87 7.20 -8.83 -10.48
C LYS A 87 6.12 -7.78 -10.26
N TYR A 88 6.49 -6.50 -10.16
CA TYR A 88 5.57 -5.37 -10.05
C TYR A 88 4.58 -5.31 -11.22
N LYS A 89 5.07 -5.34 -12.46
CA LYS A 89 4.23 -5.31 -13.68
C LYS A 89 3.32 -6.56 -13.79
N ARG A 90 3.70 -7.69 -13.19
CA ARG A 90 2.87 -8.91 -13.16
C ARG A 90 1.75 -8.85 -12.12
N ARG A 91 1.97 -8.17 -11.00
CA ARG A 91 1.02 -8.08 -9.88
C ARG A 91 0.15 -6.84 -9.96
N HIS A 92 0.50 -5.88 -10.81
CA HIS A 92 -0.27 -4.67 -10.96
C HIS A 92 -1.61 -5.00 -11.63
N LEU A 93 -2.70 -4.64 -10.96
CA LEU A 93 -4.01 -4.57 -11.60
C LEU A 93 -3.91 -3.55 -12.72
N LYS A 94 -4.29 -3.94 -13.94
CA LYS A 94 -4.37 -2.97 -15.04
C LYS A 94 -5.31 -1.86 -14.60
N HIS A 95 -4.79 -0.64 -14.52
CA HIS A 95 -5.64 0.51 -14.26
C HIS A 95 -6.76 0.52 -15.30
N LYS A 96 -7.98 0.69 -14.80
CA LYS A 96 -9.17 0.71 -15.66
C LYS A 96 -9.37 2.13 -16.17
N ASP A 97 -8.40 2.64 -16.91
CA ASP A 97 -8.39 4.01 -17.46
C ASP A 97 -9.12 4.10 -18.80
N ARG A 98 -9.97 3.10 -19.09
CA ARG A 98 -10.89 3.17 -20.22
C ARG A 98 -12.15 3.85 -19.71
N ASN A 99 -12.49 5.03 -20.26
CA ASN A 99 -13.74 5.77 -20.00
C ASN A 99 -14.88 4.79 -19.76
N ARG A 100 -15.20 4.53 -18.49
CA ARG A 100 -16.24 3.58 -18.17
C ARG A 100 -17.56 4.28 -18.43
N LYS A 101 -18.35 3.70 -19.33
CA LYS A 101 -19.75 4.08 -19.47
C LYS A 101 -20.49 3.49 -18.28
N ILE A 102 -20.82 4.33 -17.29
CA ILE A 102 -21.78 3.95 -16.25
C ILE A 102 -23.12 4.48 -16.74
N LEU A 103 -24.08 3.57 -17.00
CA LEU A 103 -25.41 3.93 -17.51
C LEU A 103 -25.38 4.80 -18.79
N GLY A 104 -24.45 4.50 -19.71
CA GLY A 104 -24.34 5.19 -21.00
C GLY A 104 -23.55 6.50 -20.99
N ILE A 105 -23.24 7.06 -19.82
CA ILE A 105 -22.48 8.32 -19.70
C ILE A 105 -20.98 7.99 -19.54
N THR A 106 -20.14 8.54 -20.42
CA THR A 106 -18.68 8.46 -20.29
C THR A 106 -18.22 9.41 -19.19
N LEU A 107 -17.71 8.87 -18.08
CA LEU A 107 -17.00 9.69 -17.10
C LEU A 107 -15.62 10.08 -17.65
N PRO A 108 -15.25 11.39 -17.65
CA PRO A 108 -13.94 11.82 -18.07
C PRO A 108 -12.94 11.71 -16.91
N PHE A 109 -12.45 10.49 -16.66
CA PHE A 109 -11.19 10.19 -15.96
C PHE A 109 -10.78 8.73 -16.15
#